data_AF-A0A3E4TQ76-F1
#
_entry.id   AF-A0A3E4TQ76-F1
#
_cell.length_a   1.000
_cell.length_b   1.000
_cell.length_c   1.000
_cell.angle_alpha   90.00
_cell.angle_beta   90.00
_cell.angle_gamma   90.00
#
_symmetry.space_group_name_H-M   'P 1'
#
loop_
_entity.id
_entity.type
_entity.pdbx_description
1 polymer ?
#
loop_
_entity_poly.entity_id
_entity_poly.type
_entity_poly.pdbx_seq_one_letter_code
_entity_poly.pdbx_strand_id
1 'polypeptide(L)'
;MNQYACAITGHRPTRFCFGYNEEDPLCQKLKECLLEQFRILHDEKFVRTFFVGGALGVDMWAGEQLLTLRAQTGYEDIKIIVVVPFIGYDSKWPDQSKHRLKKLIQNSNDSIVISHSADVSSYKKRNYYMVDHAEYIIGVFDNQKKLRSGTAQTVNYALHQGKVITLIHPDTMEITAPAP
;
A
#
# COMPACT_ATOMS: atom_id res chain seq x y z
N MET A 1 -11.75 -22.19 -3.77
CA MET A 1 -10.55 -21.57 -4.38
C MET A 1 -10.01 -20.58 -3.39
N ASN A 2 -8.76 -20.74 -2.95
CA ASN A 2 -8.12 -19.73 -2.11
C ASN A 2 -7.98 -18.45 -2.93
N GLN A 3 -8.57 -17.34 -2.48
CA GLN A 3 -8.35 -16.03 -3.09
C GLN A 3 -7.03 -15.50 -2.56
N TYR A 4 -6.04 -15.33 -3.44
CA TYR A 4 -4.76 -14.74 -3.07
C TYR A 4 -4.91 -13.25 -2.78
N ALA A 5 -4.06 -12.76 -1.88
CA ALA A 5 -4.06 -11.37 -1.46
C ALA A 5 -2.67 -10.73 -1.59
N CYS A 6 -2.70 -9.40 -1.78
CA CYS A 6 -1.52 -8.56 -1.80
C CYS A 6 -1.60 -7.45 -0.75
N ALA A 7 -0.54 -7.24 0.02
CA ALA A 7 -0.42 -6.07 0.89
C ALA A 7 0.53 -5.03 0.29
N ILE A 8 0.10 -3.77 0.34
CA ILE A 8 0.88 -2.65 -0.16
C ILE A 8 1.56 -1.93 1.02
N THR A 9 2.83 -1.61 0.85
CA THR A 9 3.59 -0.78 1.80
C THR A 9 4.46 0.22 1.07
N GLY A 10 4.68 1.39 1.64
CA GLY A 10 5.53 2.40 1.02
C GLY A 10 5.68 3.67 1.84
N HIS A 11 6.50 4.58 1.34
CA HIS A 11 6.86 5.78 2.07
C HIS A 11 5.74 6.85 2.10
N ARG A 12 5.86 7.74 3.09
CA ARG A 12 5.10 9.00 3.14
C ARG A 12 5.63 9.97 2.07
N PRO A 13 4.81 10.96 1.64
CA PRO A 13 5.19 11.93 0.60
C PRO A 13 6.54 12.61 0.87
N THR A 14 6.87 12.87 2.13
CA THR A 14 8.12 13.53 2.56
C THR A 14 9.41 12.78 2.22
N ARG A 15 9.37 11.50 1.82
CA ARG A 15 10.55 10.78 1.30
C ARG A 15 10.85 11.14 -0.16
N PHE A 16 9.85 11.50 -0.93
CA PHE A 16 10.01 11.67 -2.37
C PHE A 16 10.52 13.08 -2.66
N CYS A 17 11.33 13.25 -3.72
CA CYS A 17 11.80 14.56 -4.16
C CYS A 17 10.64 15.48 -4.58
N PHE A 18 9.54 14.91 -5.06
CA PHE A 18 8.31 15.62 -5.40
C PHE A 18 7.45 15.95 -4.16
N GLY A 19 7.78 15.43 -2.98
CA GLY A 19 7.04 15.70 -1.75
C GLY A 19 5.55 15.40 -1.90
N TYR A 20 4.71 16.41 -1.69
CA TYR A 20 3.24 16.35 -1.83
C TYR A 20 2.74 16.76 -3.23
N ASN A 21 3.62 17.13 -4.16
CA ASN A 21 3.24 17.48 -5.52
C ASN A 21 2.92 16.22 -6.33
N GLU A 22 1.65 15.81 -6.31
CA GLU A 22 1.21 14.62 -7.02
C GLU A 22 1.11 14.82 -8.55
N GLU A 23 1.16 16.06 -9.05
CA GLU A 23 1.23 16.38 -10.48
C GLU A 23 2.65 16.24 -11.05
N ASP A 24 3.64 16.00 -10.19
CA ASP A 24 5.01 15.77 -10.63
C ASP A 24 5.09 14.52 -11.53
N PRO A 25 5.81 14.57 -12.67
CA PRO A 25 5.95 13.43 -13.57
C PRO A 25 6.46 12.15 -12.87
N LEU A 26 7.30 12.26 -11.84
CA LEU A 26 7.76 11.09 -11.09
C LEU A 26 6.66 10.49 -10.22
N CYS A 27 5.77 11.31 -9.64
CA CYS A 27 4.63 10.80 -8.90
C CYS A 27 3.64 10.09 -9.82
N GLN A 28 3.39 10.65 -11.01
CA GLN A 28 2.53 10.03 -12.03
C GLN A 28 3.11 8.70 -12.51
N LYS A 29 4.40 8.67 -12.83
CA LYS A 29 5.11 7.44 -13.22
C LYS A 29 5.05 6.36 -12.12
N LEU A 30 5.16 6.74 -10.85
CA LEU A 30 5.01 5.81 -9.73
C LEU A 30 3.59 5.24 -9.63
N LYS A 31 2.56 6.06 -9.83
CA LYS A 31 1.16 5.63 -9.83
C LYS A 31 0.88 4.66 -10.99
N GLU A 32 1.39 4.95 -12.17
CA GLU A 32 1.33 4.05 -13.34
C GLU A 32 2.04 2.72 -13.06
N CYS A 33 3.25 2.78 -12.49
CA CYS A 33 4.00 1.57 -12.11
C CYS A 33 3.21 0.69 -11.12
N LEU A 34 2.59 1.30 -10.09
CA LEU A 34 1.71 0.60 -9.15
C LEU A 34 0.52 -0.05 -9.86
N LEU A 35 -0.15 0.68 -10.76
CA LEU A 35 -1.28 0.18 -11.53
C LEU A 35 -0.92 -1.06 -12.34
N GLU A 36 0.23 -1.04 -13.03
CA GLU A 36 0.71 -2.19 -13.80
C GLU A 36 1.05 -3.39 -12.91
N GLN A 37 1.63 -3.17 -11.73
CA GLN A 37 1.85 -4.28 -10.79
C GLN A 37 0.55 -4.89 -10.28
N PHE A 38 -0.51 -4.09 -10.10
CA PHE A 38 -1.82 -4.61 -9.73
C PHE A 38 -2.44 -5.45 -10.85
N ARG A 39 -2.30 -5.05 -12.12
CA ARG A 39 -2.73 -5.85 -13.28
C ARG A 39 -2.00 -7.19 -13.31
N ILE A 40 -0.67 -7.19 -13.21
CA ILE A 40 0.14 -8.43 -13.22
C ILE A 40 -0.31 -9.38 -12.11
N LEU A 41 -0.47 -8.89 -10.88
CA LEU A 41 -0.93 -9.71 -9.76
C LEU A 41 -2.35 -10.25 -10.00
N HIS A 42 -3.23 -9.43 -10.56
CA HIS A 42 -4.60 -9.84 -10.85
C HIS A 42 -4.65 -10.91 -11.96
N ASP A 43 -4.01 -10.64 -13.08
CA ASP A 43 -4.17 -11.40 -14.33
C ASP A 43 -3.33 -12.68 -14.32
N GLU A 44 -2.11 -12.63 -13.76
CA GLU A 44 -1.18 -13.77 -13.78
C GLU A 44 -1.13 -14.55 -12.46
N LYS A 45 -1.39 -13.88 -11.33
CA LYS A 45 -1.29 -14.49 -9.99
C LYS A 45 -2.64 -14.71 -9.32
N PHE A 46 -3.74 -14.37 -10.00
CA PHE A 46 -5.10 -14.53 -9.50
C PHE A 46 -5.33 -13.83 -8.15
N VAL A 47 -4.59 -12.75 -7.87
CA VAL A 47 -4.80 -11.92 -6.68
C VAL A 47 -6.11 -11.18 -6.85
N ARG A 48 -6.97 -11.26 -5.84
CA ARG A 48 -8.27 -10.57 -5.84
C ARG A 48 -8.42 -9.64 -4.66
N THR A 49 -7.67 -9.81 -3.58
CA THR A 49 -7.77 -8.96 -2.40
C THR A 49 -6.51 -8.11 -2.25
N PHE A 50 -6.68 -6.81 -2.05
CA PHE A 50 -5.59 -5.88 -1.86
C PHE A 50 -5.76 -5.12 -0.55
N PHE A 51 -4.75 -5.20 0.31
CA PHE A 51 -4.70 -4.48 1.57
C PHE A 51 -3.90 -3.19 1.42
N VAL A 52 -4.51 -2.07 1.79
CA VAL A 52 -3.85 -0.76 1.87
C VAL A 52 -3.96 -0.21 3.28
N GLY A 53 -2.95 0.53 3.72
CA GLY A 53 -2.86 0.96 5.11
C GLY A 53 -3.52 2.30 5.46
N GLY A 54 -4.23 2.90 4.50
CA GLY A 54 -4.99 4.13 4.69
C GLY A 54 -4.17 5.34 5.14
N ALA A 55 -2.87 5.41 4.87
CA ALA A 55 -2.06 6.57 5.25
C ALA A 55 -1.64 7.42 4.04
N LEU A 56 -1.09 8.62 4.27
CA LEU A 56 -0.62 9.49 3.18
C LEU A 56 0.50 8.84 2.36
N GLY A 57 0.62 9.25 1.09
CA GLY A 57 1.62 8.76 0.17
C GLY A 57 1.18 7.46 -0.49
N VAL A 58 2.10 6.48 -0.53
CA VAL A 58 1.91 5.23 -1.28
C VAL A 58 0.63 4.48 -0.90
N ASP A 59 0.29 4.43 0.39
CA ASP A 59 -0.97 3.81 0.87
C ASP A 59 -2.21 4.45 0.18
N MET A 60 -2.27 5.79 0.10
CA MET A 60 -3.35 6.54 -0.55
C MET A 60 -3.33 6.33 -2.06
N TRP A 61 -2.16 6.50 -2.68
CA TRP A 61 -2.00 6.41 -4.13
C TRP A 61 -2.36 5.00 -4.63
N ALA A 62 -1.92 3.96 -3.94
CA ALA A 62 -2.26 2.59 -4.25
C ALA A 62 -3.76 2.33 -4.13
N GLY A 63 -4.41 2.80 -3.05
CA GLY A 63 -5.85 2.68 -2.88
C GLY A 63 -6.63 3.33 -4.01
N GLU A 64 -6.24 4.52 -4.44
CA GLU A 64 -6.88 5.24 -5.57
C GLU A 64 -6.62 4.56 -6.92
N GLN A 65 -5.43 4.01 -7.16
CA GLN A 65 -5.13 3.23 -8.35
C GLN A 65 -5.93 1.92 -8.39
N LEU A 66 -6.12 1.23 -7.26
CA LEU A 66 -6.97 0.04 -7.17
C LEU A 66 -8.44 0.35 -7.44
N LEU A 67 -8.95 1.48 -6.96
CA LEU A 67 -10.31 1.94 -7.29
C LEU A 67 -10.45 2.21 -8.79
N THR A 68 -9.46 2.87 -9.40
CA THR A 68 -9.41 3.12 -10.84
C THR A 68 -9.37 1.82 -11.63
N LEU A 69 -8.57 0.84 -11.22
CA LEU A 69 -8.46 -0.45 -11.88
C LEU A 69 -9.78 -1.23 -11.79
N ARG A 70 -10.38 -1.33 -10.60
CA ARG A 70 -11.63 -2.06 -10.37
C ARG A 70 -12.81 -1.51 -11.18
N ALA A 71 -12.78 -0.23 -11.56
CA ALA A 71 -13.79 0.37 -12.43
C ALA A 71 -13.68 -0.05 -13.91
N GLN A 72 -12.60 -0.74 -14.29
CA GLN A 72 -12.39 -1.24 -15.65
C GLN A 72 -13.00 -2.63 -15.82
N THR A 73 -13.46 -2.91 -17.03
CA THR A 73 -14.03 -4.22 -17.39
C THR A 73 -13.02 -5.34 -17.21
N GLY A 74 -13.40 -6.38 -16.46
CA GLY A 74 -12.58 -7.55 -16.16
C GLY A 74 -11.82 -7.48 -14.83
N TYR A 75 -11.98 -6.38 -14.07
CA TYR A 75 -11.33 -6.18 -12.77
C TYR A 75 -12.34 -5.91 -11.63
N GLU A 76 -13.64 -6.08 -11.87
CA GLU A 76 -14.70 -5.76 -10.91
C GLU A 76 -14.67 -6.63 -9.64
N ASP A 77 -14.00 -7.78 -9.71
CA ASP A 77 -13.80 -8.73 -8.61
C ASP A 77 -12.62 -8.38 -7.70
N ILE A 78 -11.91 -7.28 -7.97
CA ILE A 78 -10.93 -6.69 -7.04
C ILE A 78 -11.63 -6.26 -5.75
N LYS A 79 -11.12 -6.78 -4.62
CA LYS A 79 -11.50 -6.40 -3.27
C LYS A 79 -10.42 -5.52 -2.66
N ILE A 80 -10.82 -4.39 -2.10
CA ILE A 80 -9.92 -3.44 -1.43
C ILE A 80 -10.26 -3.45 0.05
N ILE A 81 -9.27 -3.68 0.91
CA ILE A 81 -9.42 -3.63 2.37
C ILE A 81 -8.51 -2.55 2.91
N VAL A 82 -9.10 -1.56 3.58
CA VAL A 82 -8.35 -0.45 4.19
C VAL A 82 -8.08 -0.77 5.65
N VAL A 83 -6.81 -0.98 6.01
CA VAL A 83 -6.41 -1.29 7.38
C VAL A 83 -5.82 -0.04 8.03
N VAL A 84 -6.52 0.51 9.02
CA VAL A 84 -6.12 1.74 9.72
C VAL A 84 -5.58 1.43 11.12
N PRO A 85 -4.61 2.21 11.64
CA PRO A 85 -3.93 1.86 12.88
C PRO A 85 -4.79 2.06 14.12
N PHE A 86 -5.56 3.15 14.21
CA PHE A 86 -6.48 3.48 15.31
C PHE A 86 -7.40 4.64 14.88
N ILE A 87 -8.51 4.85 15.58
CA ILE A 87 -9.44 5.96 15.29
C ILE A 87 -8.77 7.32 15.55
N GLY A 88 -8.85 8.25 14.59
CA GLY A 88 -8.31 9.62 14.72
C GLY A 88 -6.82 9.77 14.39
N TYR A 89 -6.18 8.74 13.82
CA TYR A 89 -4.79 8.79 13.35
C TYR A 89 -4.52 9.85 12.26
N ASP A 90 -5.57 10.30 11.59
CA ASP A 90 -5.58 11.33 10.54
C ASP A 90 -6.00 12.71 11.06
N SER A 91 -6.22 12.88 12.38
CA SER A 91 -6.73 14.13 12.98
C SER A 91 -5.96 15.39 12.59
N LYS A 92 -4.64 15.28 12.40
CA LYS A 92 -3.74 16.38 12.01
C LYS A 92 -3.55 16.55 10.51
N TRP A 93 -4.23 15.77 9.67
CA TRP A 93 -4.11 15.89 8.23
C TRP A 93 -4.90 17.09 7.69
N PRO A 94 -4.49 17.63 6.53
CA PRO A 94 -5.32 18.58 5.77
C PRO A 94 -6.69 17.97 5.42
N ASP A 95 -7.72 18.81 5.36
CA ASP A 95 -9.10 18.36 5.10
C ASP A 95 -9.24 17.65 3.75
N GLN A 96 -8.51 18.11 2.73
CA GLN A 96 -8.48 17.44 1.43
C GLN A 96 -7.99 15.99 1.54
N SER A 97 -6.96 15.74 2.36
CA SER A 97 -6.43 14.38 2.57
C SER A 97 -7.38 13.51 3.37
N LYS A 98 -8.06 14.06 4.39
CA LYS A 98 -9.11 13.36 5.14
C LYS A 98 -10.28 12.98 4.23
N HIS A 99 -10.68 13.88 3.33
CA HIS A 99 -11.73 13.62 2.34
C HIS A 99 -11.35 12.51 1.37
N ARG A 100 -10.10 12.49 0.88
CA ARG A 100 -9.57 11.40 0.05
C ARG A 100 -9.62 10.06 0.78
N LEU A 101 -9.16 10.00 2.03
CA LEU A 101 -9.24 8.80 2.85
C LEU A 101 -10.69 8.32 3.04
N LYS A 102 -11.60 9.25 3.35
CA LYS A 102 -13.02 8.94 3.53
C LYS A 102 -13.62 8.34 2.25
N LYS A 103 -13.33 8.93 1.09
CA LYS A 103 -13.75 8.38 -0.21
C LYS A 103 -13.17 6.98 -0.45
N LEU A 104 -11.88 6.79 -0.16
CA LEU A 104 -11.24 5.48 -0.30
C LEU A 104 -11.93 4.42 0.56
N ILE A 105 -12.19 4.71 1.84
CA ILE A 105 -12.88 3.80 2.76
C ILE A 105 -14.31 3.53 2.28
N GLN A 106 -15.07 4.56 1.89
CA GLN A 106 -16.46 4.39 1.42
C GLN A 106 -16.58 3.54 0.16
N ASN A 107 -15.55 3.52 -0.69
CA ASN A 107 -15.52 2.71 -1.90
C ASN A 107 -14.72 1.42 -1.72
N SER A 108 -14.14 1.17 -0.54
CA SER A 108 -13.48 -0.09 -0.23
C SER A 108 -14.51 -1.18 0.10
N ASN A 109 -14.09 -2.44 0.06
CA ASN A 109 -14.95 -3.56 0.43
C ASN A 109 -15.03 -3.72 1.96
N ASP A 110 -13.98 -3.32 2.68
CA ASP A 110 -13.95 -3.35 4.13
C ASP A 110 -12.92 -2.35 4.69
N SER A 111 -13.12 -1.93 5.93
CA SER A 111 -12.15 -1.12 6.68
C SER A 111 -11.95 -1.67 8.09
N ILE A 112 -10.71 -1.95 8.45
CA ILE A 112 -10.33 -2.61 9.71
C ILE A 112 -9.52 -1.65 10.56
N VAL A 113 -9.92 -1.46 11.82
CA VAL A 113 -9.16 -0.69 12.82
C VAL A 113 -8.37 -1.65 13.71
N ILE A 114 -7.05 -1.52 13.74
CA ILE A 114 -6.17 -2.52 14.37
C ILE A 114 -5.98 -2.31 15.87
N SER A 115 -6.02 -1.07 16.33
CA SER A 115 -5.81 -0.76 17.74
C SER A 115 -6.82 0.28 18.23
N HIS A 116 -7.14 0.18 19.51
CA HIS A 116 -7.91 1.21 20.22
C HIS A 116 -6.99 2.31 20.78
N SER A 117 -5.68 2.09 20.81
CA SER A 117 -4.69 3.04 21.34
C SER A 117 -3.94 3.79 20.25
N ALA A 118 -3.74 5.10 20.47
CA ALA A 118 -3.02 6.01 19.58
C ALA A 118 -1.48 5.92 19.77
N ASP A 119 -0.96 4.70 19.73
CA ASP A 119 0.47 4.43 19.97
C ASP A 119 1.24 4.25 18.67
N VAL A 120 2.55 4.55 18.72
CA VAL A 120 3.48 4.25 17.61
C VAL A 120 3.43 2.77 17.22
N SER A 121 3.23 1.88 18.20
CA SER A 121 3.11 0.44 17.95
C SER A 121 1.90 0.06 17.09
N SER A 122 0.83 0.87 17.10
CA SER A 122 -0.39 0.61 16.32
C SER A 122 -0.14 0.68 14.80
N TYR A 123 0.77 1.55 14.35
CA TYR A 123 1.19 1.57 12.94
C TYR A 123 1.94 0.30 12.55
N LYS A 124 2.81 -0.21 13.43
CA LYS A 124 3.53 -1.47 13.21
C LYS A 124 2.58 -2.66 13.18
N LYS A 125 1.66 -2.75 14.16
CA LYS A 125 0.60 -3.77 14.20
C LYS A 125 -0.23 -3.76 12.93
N ARG A 126 -0.60 -2.57 12.44
CA ARG A 126 -1.33 -2.42 11.17
C ARG A 126 -0.56 -3.01 10.00
N ASN A 127 0.72 -2.70 9.88
CA ASN A 127 1.53 -3.22 8.78
C ASN A 127 1.67 -4.74 8.84
N TYR A 128 1.88 -5.29 10.04
CA TYR A 128 2.06 -6.74 10.22
C TYR A 128 0.77 -7.48 9.96
N TYR A 129 -0.37 -6.95 10.41
CA TYR A 129 -1.67 -7.50 10.05
C TYR A 129 -1.84 -7.64 8.53
N MET A 130 -1.50 -6.61 7.76
CA MET A 130 -1.60 -6.68 6.30
C MET A 130 -0.69 -7.76 5.71
N VAL A 131 0.55 -7.87 6.21
CA VAL A 131 1.50 -8.91 5.77
C VAL A 131 1.01 -10.30 6.13
N ASP A 132 0.45 -10.49 7.32
CA ASP A 132 -0.01 -11.79 7.80
C ASP A 132 -1.19 -12.32 6.96
N HIS A 133 -1.98 -11.43 6.36
CA HIS A 133 -3.17 -11.74 5.55
C HIS A 133 -2.92 -11.70 4.02
N ALA A 134 -1.67 -11.63 3.58
CA ALA A 134 -1.32 -11.60 2.17
C ALA A 134 -0.19 -12.57 1.82
N GLU A 135 -0.21 -13.15 0.62
CA GLU A 135 0.88 -13.95 0.06
C GLU A 135 1.88 -13.07 -0.70
N TYR A 136 1.38 -12.00 -1.32
CA TYR A 136 2.15 -11.06 -2.14
C TYR A 136 2.32 -9.72 -1.43
N ILE A 137 3.47 -9.08 -1.65
CA ILE A 137 3.76 -7.75 -1.13
C ILE A 137 4.24 -6.87 -2.26
N ILE A 138 3.65 -5.68 -2.40
CA ILE A 138 4.24 -4.59 -3.20
C ILE A 138 4.80 -3.54 -2.24
N GLY A 139 6.12 -3.33 -2.30
CA GLY A 139 6.84 -2.36 -1.49
C GLY A 139 7.43 -1.23 -2.32
N VAL A 140 6.96 0.01 -2.15
CA VAL A 140 7.66 1.18 -2.72
C VAL A 140 8.80 1.58 -1.79
N PHE A 141 10.00 1.07 -2.07
CA PHE A 141 11.16 1.09 -1.19
C PHE A 141 12.46 0.90 -1.98
N ASP A 142 13.51 1.68 -1.65
CA ASP A 142 14.79 1.71 -2.37
C ASP A 142 15.80 0.63 -1.92
N ASN A 143 15.43 -0.24 -0.97
CA ASN A 143 16.30 -1.29 -0.41
C ASN A 143 17.67 -0.78 0.10
N GLN A 144 17.84 0.54 0.29
CA GLN A 144 19.06 1.07 0.86
C GLN A 144 19.03 0.77 2.36
N LYS A 145 20.13 0.24 2.89
CA LYS A 145 20.34 -0.25 4.27
C LYS A 145 20.17 0.82 5.38
N LYS A 146 19.40 1.89 5.15
CA LYS A 146 18.98 2.86 6.16
C LYS A 146 17.84 2.25 7.00
N LEU A 147 18.27 1.37 7.90
CA LEU A 147 17.50 0.77 8.99
C LEU A 147 16.87 1.87 9.85
N ARG A 148 15.54 2.06 9.76
CA ARG A 148 14.59 2.61 10.77
C ARG A 148 13.29 3.19 10.17
N SER A 149 12.95 2.94 8.90
CA SER A 149 11.62 3.31 8.38
C SER A 149 10.58 2.23 8.66
N GLY A 150 9.31 2.63 8.81
CA GLY A 150 8.19 1.68 8.93
C GLY A 150 8.09 0.76 7.71
N THR A 151 8.34 1.29 6.51
CA THR A 151 8.37 0.51 5.25
C THR A 151 9.44 -0.58 5.28
N ALA A 152 10.67 -0.24 5.67
CA ALA A 152 11.76 -1.21 5.79
C ALA A 152 11.44 -2.31 6.81
N GLN A 153 10.83 -1.94 7.95
CA GLN A 153 10.39 -2.92 8.94
C GLN A 153 9.31 -3.87 8.39
N THR A 154 8.37 -3.36 7.58
CA THR A 154 7.34 -4.18 6.93
C THR A 154 7.93 -5.12 5.89
N VAL A 155 8.81 -4.61 5.00
CA VAL A 155 9.46 -5.42 3.96
C VAL A 155 10.31 -6.52 4.59
N ASN A 156 11.11 -6.19 5.61
CA ASN A 156 11.90 -7.20 6.32
C ASN A 156 11.01 -8.23 7.02
N TYR A 157 9.92 -7.81 7.64
CA TYR A 157 8.97 -8.74 8.26
C TYR A 157 8.36 -9.69 7.22
N ALA A 158 7.94 -9.17 6.06
CA ALA A 158 7.43 -9.98 4.97
C ALA A 158 8.44 -11.01 4.43
N LEU A 159 9.73 -10.63 4.31
CA LEU A 159 10.79 -11.57 3.93
C LEU A 159 10.88 -12.72 4.95
N HIS A 160 10.91 -12.40 6.24
CA HIS A 160 10.96 -13.42 7.30
C HIS A 160 9.71 -14.32 7.33
N GLN A 161 8.56 -13.82 6.86
CA GLN A 161 7.33 -14.60 6.72
C GLN A 161 7.25 -15.39 5.39
N GLY A 162 8.30 -15.38 4.56
CA GLY A 162 8.35 -16.11 3.30
C GLY A 162 7.37 -15.59 2.24
N LYS A 163 7.01 -14.30 2.29
CA LYS A 163 6.09 -13.70 1.32
C LYS A 163 6.78 -13.46 -0.03
N VAL A 164 6.00 -13.44 -1.11
CA VAL A 164 6.51 -13.06 -2.44
C VAL A 164 6.52 -11.54 -2.54
N ILE A 165 7.70 -10.93 -2.73
CA ILE A 165 7.85 -9.47 -2.68
C ILE A 165 8.25 -8.91 -4.03
N THR A 166 7.55 -7.86 -4.44
CA THR A 166 7.93 -6.95 -5.52
C THR A 166 8.26 -5.58 -4.92
N LEU A 167 9.48 -5.10 -5.11
CA LEU A 167 9.92 -3.78 -4.69
C LEU A 167 9.99 -2.84 -5.88
N ILE A 168 9.41 -1.65 -5.73
CA ILE A 168 9.47 -0.55 -6.70
C ILE A 168 10.38 0.52 -6.10
N HIS A 169 11.48 0.84 -6.77
CA HIS A 169 12.39 1.88 -6.30
C HIS A 169 11.71 3.26 -6.38
N PRO A 170 11.62 4.04 -5.28
CA PRO A 170 10.82 5.26 -5.17
C PRO A 170 11.23 6.39 -6.12
N ASP A 171 12.47 6.39 -6.61
CA ASP A 171 13.00 7.47 -7.46
C ASP A 171 13.19 7.05 -8.93
N THR A 172 13.35 5.76 -9.21
CA THR A 172 13.71 5.25 -10.55
C THR A 172 12.62 4.39 -11.18
N MET A 173 11.69 3.88 -10.35
CA MET A 173 10.71 2.85 -10.70
C MET A 173 11.33 1.51 -11.09
N GLU A 174 12.60 1.28 -10.78
CA GLU A 174 13.23 -0.02 -10.97
C GLU A 174 12.52 -1.06 -10.11
N ILE A 175 12.18 -2.19 -10.72
CA ILE A 175 11.48 -3.29 -10.06
C ILE A 175 12.49 -4.36 -9.67
N THR A 176 12.48 -4.76 -8.41
CA THR A 176 13.30 -5.86 -7.90
C THR A 176 12.44 -6.85 -7.13
N ALA A 177 12.76 -8.14 -7.22
CA ALA A 177 12.11 -9.20 -6.46
C ALA A 177 13.15 -9.87 -5.57
N PRO A 178 13.29 -9.47 -4.30
CA PRO A 178 14.24 -10.12 -3.40
C PRO A 178 13.84 -11.58 -3.20
N ALA A 179 14.84 -12.47 -3.19
CA ALA A 179 14.61 -13.85 -2.79
C ALA A 179 14.13 -13.89 -1.33
N PRO A 180 13.12 -14.71 -1.00
CA PRO A 180 12.71 -14.95 0.38
C PRO A 180 13.81 -15.62 1.21
#